data_AF-A0A7X6BE96-F1
#
_entry.id   AF-A0A7X6BE96-F1
#
_cell.length_a   1.000
_cell.length_b   1.000
_cell.length_c   1.000
_cell.angle_alpha   90.00
_cell.angle_beta   90.00
_cell.angle_gamma   90.00
#
_symmetry.space_group_name_H-M   'P 1'
#
loop_
_entity.id
_entity.type
_entity.pdbx_description
1 polymer ?
#
loop_
_entity_poly.entity_id
_entity_poly.type
_entity_poly.pdbx_seq_one_letter_code
_entity_poly.pdbx_strand_id
1 'polypeptide(L)'
;MDAHLSEQLQQIFGAYVRQDTLDTAAAEMAGLGQAYPDLDEGFRGALRRSIEFARSGDAGVCIAIEKSGYRALNTAEAQLILAELLRLYIVHFKMNTRD
;
A
#
# COMPACT_ATOMS: atom_id res chain seq x y z
N MET A 1 -6.17 -3.67 -13.98
CA MET A 1 -6.16 -2.58 -12.99
C MET A 1 -6.51 -1.30 -13.71
N ASP A 2 -7.39 -0.48 -13.16
CA ASP A 2 -7.76 0.82 -13.76
C ASP A 2 -6.72 1.91 -13.46
N ALA A 3 -6.78 3.02 -14.20
CA ALA A 3 -5.81 4.11 -14.12
C ALA A 3 -5.83 4.81 -12.75
N HIS A 4 -6.99 4.92 -12.12
CA HIS A 4 -7.15 5.58 -10.82
C HIS A 4 -6.48 4.78 -9.71
N LEU A 5 -6.71 3.46 -9.67
CA LEU A 5 -6.05 2.58 -8.70
C LEU A 5 -4.53 2.54 -8.90
N SER A 6 -4.07 2.58 -10.16
CA SER A 6 -2.64 2.67 -10.48
C SER A 6 -1.99 3.93 -9.92
N GLU A 7 -2.67 5.08 -10.03
CA GLU A 7 -2.21 6.36 -9.49
C GLU A 7 -2.19 6.34 -7.96
N GLN A 8 -3.25 5.85 -7.31
CA GLN A 8 -3.29 5.70 -5.86
C GLN A 8 -2.15 4.83 -5.34
N LEU A 9 -1.85 3.71 -6.01
CA LEU A 9 -0.78 2.83 -5.59
C LEU A 9 0.61 3.46 -5.77
N GLN A 10 0.80 4.20 -6.87
CA GLN A 10 2.03 4.99 -7.09
C GLN A 10 2.19 6.07 -6.03
N GLN A 11 1.11 6.73 -5.60
CA GLN A 11 1.16 7.71 -4.52
C GLN A 11 1.49 7.06 -3.18
N ILE A 12 0.85 5.94 -2.83
CA ILE A 12 1.15 5.23 -1.58
C ILE A 12 2.62 4.85 -1.52
N PHE A 13 3.12 4.17 -2.55
CA PHE A 13 4.50 3.72 -2.51
C PHE A 13 5.50 4.87 -2.71
N GLY A 14 5.19 5.82 -3.58
CA GLY A 14 6.08 6.95 -3.89
C GLY A 14 6.17 7.99 -2.77
N ALA A 15 5.11 8.16 -1.98
CA ALA A 15 5.07 9.11 -0.87
C ALA A 15 5.55 8.50 0.45
N TYR A 16 5.21 7.24 0.74
CA TYR A 16 5.43 6.65 2.07
C TYR A 16 6.49 5.54 2.10
N VAL A 17 6.60 4.74 1.04
CA VAL A 17 7.53 3.59 1.01
C VAL A 17 8.94 4.00 0.54
N ARG A 18 9.07 5.19 -0.06
CA ARG A 18 10.30 5.67 -0.71
C ARG A 18 11.54 5.58 0.19
N GLN A 19 12.48 4.69 -0.16
CA GLN A 19 13.76 4.44 0.55
C GLN A 19 13.65 3.98 2.01
N ASP A 20 12.44 3.83 2.53
CA ASP A 20 12.16 3.40 3.89
C ASP A 20 11.60 1.97 3.92
N THR A 21 11.46 1.42 5.13
CA THR A 21 10.90 0.08 5.31
C THR A 21 9.37 0.11 5.18
N LEU A 22 8.76 -1.02 4.82
CA LEU A 22 7.30 -1.16 4.80
C LEU A 22 6.66 -0.84 6.17
N ASP A 23 7.39 -1.07 7.27
CA ASP A 23 6.93 -0.77 8.63
C ASP A 23 6.88 0.74 8.89
N THR A 24 7.94 1.47 8.53
CA THR A 24 7.97 2.95 8.61
C THR A 24 6.82 3.55 7.81
N ALA A 25 6.66 3.12 6.55
CA ALA A 25 5.58 3.58 5.67
C ALA A 25 4.19 3.31 6.28
N ALA A 26 3.99 2.10 6.80
CA ALA A 26 2.74 1.71 7.44
C ALA A 26 2.41 2.54 8.68
N ALA A 27 3.41 2.88 9.50
CA ALA A 27 3.25 3.72 10.68
C ALA A 27 2.82 5.15 10.31
N GLU A 28 3.49 5.75 9.31
CA GLU A 28 3.13 7.09 8.81
C GLU A 28 1.73 7.12 8.20
N MET A 29 1.42 6.15 7.32
CA MET A 29 0.09 6.01 6.72
C MET A 29 -0.98 5.85 7.81
N ALA A 30 -0.72 5.06 8.85
CA ALA A 30 -1.65 4.85 9.95
C ALA A 30 -1.92 6.13 10.73
N GLY A 31 -0.90 6.93 11.02
CA GLY A 31 -1.07 8.25 11.65
C GLY A 31 -1.95 9.18 10.83
N LEU A 32 -1.74 9.23 9.51
CA LEU A 32 -2.58 10.02 8.60
C LEU A 32 -4.01 9.51 8.51
N GLY A 33 -4.20 8.19 8.37
CA GLY A 33 -5.53 7.59 8.28
C GLY A 33 -6.39 7.84 9.53
N GLN A 34 -5.76 7.96 10.71
CA GLN A 34 -6.48 8.33 11.93
C GLN A 34 -6.90 9.78 11.98
N ALA A 35 -6.02 10.68 11.53
CA ALA A 35 -6.34 12.10 11.43
C ALA A 35 -7.42 12.36 10.36
N TYR A 36 -7.48 11.52 9.32
CA TYR A 36 -8.33 11.70 8.16
C TYR A 36 -8.99 10.37 7.73
N PRO A 37 -10.24 10.10 8.15
CA PRO A 37 -10.94 8.83 7.87
C PRO A 37 -11.04 8.49 6.38
N ASP A 38 -11.20 9.49 5.51
CA ASP A 38 -11.25 9.29 4.05
C ASP A 38 -9.93 8.72 3.50
N LEU A 39 -8.79 9.07 4.13
CA LEU A 39 -7.49 8.49 3.78
C LEU A 39 -7.37 7.05 4.27
N ASP A 40 -7.92 6.70 5.44
CA ASP A 40 -7.96 5.30 5.91
C ASP A 40 -8.73 4.41 4.92
N GLU A 41 -9.92 4.85 4.50
CA GLU A 41 -10.72 4.13 3.51
C GLU A 41 -9.95 4.01 2.18
N GLY A 42 -9.34 5.11 1.73
CA GLY A 42 -8.52 5.15 0.53
C GLY A 42 -7.35 4.16 0.56
N PHE A 43 -6.55 4.16 1.64
CA PHE A 43 -5.40 3.27 1.79
C PHE A 43 -5.82 1.81 1.83
N ARG A 44 -6.83 1.45 2.66
CA ARG A 44 -7.32 0.07 2.76
C ARG A 44 -7.91 -0.40 1.43
N GLY A 45 -8.69 0.45 0.78
CA GLY A 45 -9.35 0.17 -0.49
C GLY A 45 -8.33 -0.09 -1.60
N ALA A 46 -7.35 0.80 -1.74
CA ALA A 46 -6.28 0.67 -2.72
C ALA A 46 -5.46 -0.61 -2.50
N LEU A 47 -4.97 -0.84 -1.28
CA LEU A 47 -4.16 -2.03 -0.97
C LEU A 47 -4.92 -3.34 -1.21
N ARG A 48 -6.19 -3.44 -0.77
CA ARG A 48 -7.01 -4.65 -0.99
C ARG A 48 -7.24 -4.93 -2.47
N ARG A 49 -7.63 -3.92 -3.25
CA ARG A 49 -7.88 -4.09 -4.69
C ARG A 49 -6.60 -4.43 -5.42
N SER A 50 -5.48 -3.80 -5.09
CA SER A 50 -4.17 -4.13 -5.69
C SER A 50 -3.72 -5.56 -5.36
N ILE A 51 -4.02 -6.09 -4.16
CA ILE A 51 -3.78 -7.51 -3.82
C ILE A 51 -4.59 -8.44 -4.73
N GLU A 52 -5.86 -8.11 -5.00
CA GLU A 52 -6.71 -8.90 -5.91
C GLU A 52 -6.17 -8.89 -7.34
N PHE A 53 -5.76 -7.73 -7.85
CA PHE A 53 -5.12 -7.64 -9.17
C PHE A 53 -3.79 -8.38 -9.26
N ALA A 54 -2.97 -8.33 -8.20
CA ALA A 54 -1.74 -9.11 -8.13
C ALA A 54 -2.03 -10.62 -8.18
N ARG A 55 -3.06 -11.09 -7.45
CA ARG A 55 -3.52 -12.49 -7.49
C ARG A 55 -4.02 -12.92 -8.88
N SER A 56 -4.64 -12.02 -9.63
CA SER A 56 -5.10 -12.30 -10.99
C SER A 56 -3.98 -12.26 -12.04
N GLY A 57 -2.73 -11.98 -11.65
CA GLY A 57 -1.60 -11.88 -12.57
C GLY A 57 -1.52 -10.56 -13.33
N ASP A 58 -2.15 -9.49 -12.84
CA ASP A 58 -2.10 -8.18 -13.49
C ASP A 58 -0.73 -7.50 -13.31
N ALA A 59 0.03 -7.42 -14.40
CA ALA A 59 1.36 -6.81 -14.41
C ALA A 59 1.36 -5.30 -14.10
N GLY A 60 0.21 -4.62 -14.20
CA GLY A 60 0.08 -3.20 -13.85
C GLY A 60 0.44 -2.93 -12.40
N VAL A 61 0.23 -3.89 -11.50
CA VAL A 61 0.58 -3.77 -10.08
C VAL A 61 2.10 -3.67 -9.90
N CYS A 62 2.87 -4.51 -10.60
CA CYS A 62 4.33 -4.45 -10.54
C CYS A 62 4.86 -3.11 -11.04
N ILE A 63 4.30 -2.59 -12.15
CA ILE A 63 4.70 -1.29 -12.72
C ILE A 63 4.46 -0.16 -11.72
N ALA A 64 3.32 -0.18 -11.03
CA ALA A 64 3.00 0.85 -10.03
C ALA A 64 3.93 0.79 -8.82
N ILE A 65 4.32 -0.41 -8.37
CA ILE A 65 5.32 -0.61 -7.32
C ILE A 65 6.71 -0.14 -7.80
N GLU A 66 7.16 -0.56 -8.99
CA GLU A 66 8.49 -0.19 -9.52
C GLU A 66 8.70 1.32 -9.66
N LYS A 67 7.66 2.07 -10.07
CA LYS A 67 7.72 3.53 -10.20
C LYS A 67 7.98 4.27 -8.89
N SER A 68 7.77 3.63 -7.75
CA SER A 68 8.00 4.22 -6.43
C SER A 68 9.43 4.10 -5.91
N GLY A 69 10.27 3.29 -6.56
CA GLY A 69 11.61 2.94 -6.08
C GLY A 69 11.68 1.64 -5.28
N TYR A 70 10.55 1.00 -4.97
CA TYR A 70 10.50 -0.40 -4.51
C TYR A 70 10.43 -1.35 -5.71
N ARG A 71 10.94 -2.59 -5.60
CA ARG A 71 10.93 -3.53 -6.72
C ARG A 71 10.15 -4.80 -6.38
N ALA A 72 9.26 -5.21 -7.28
CA ALA A 72 8.60 -6.51 -7.25
C ALA A 72 8.91 -7.22 -8.58
N LEU A 73 9.55 -8.39 -8.52
CA LEU A 73 10.00 -9.15 -9.68
C LEU A 73 8.85 -9.79 -10.46
N ASN A 74 7.73 -10.06 -9.78
CA ASN A 74 6.54 -10.65 -10.37
C ASN A 74 5.29 -10.32 -9.52
N THR A 75 4.13 -10.72 -10.03
CA THR A 75 2.84 -10.42 -9.38
C THR A 75 2.65 -11.16 -8.06
N ALA A 76 3.28 -12.33 -7.86
CA ALA A 76 3.23 -13.04 -6.58
C ALA A 76 4.03 -12.30 -5.50
N GLU A 77 5.20 -11.78 -5.83
CA GLU A 77 5.99 -10.95 -4.93
C GLU A 77 5.29 -9.62 -4.64
N ALA A 78 4.73 -8.97 -5.67
CA ALA A 78 3.92 -7.77 -5.49
C ALA A 78 2.76 -8.02 -4.52
N GLN A 79 2.08 -9.16 -4.63
CA GLN A 79 1.02 -9.55 -3.71
C GLN A 79 1.52 -9.66 -2.27
N LEU A 80 2.70 -10.26 -2.04
CA LEU A 80 3.27 -10.41 -0.70
C LEU A 80 3.63 -9.05 -0.08
N ILE A 81 4.26 -8.17 -0.86
CA ILE A 81 4.61 -6.80 -0.43
C ILE A 81 3.34 -6.03 -0.03
N LEU A 82 2.30 -6.07 -0.86
CA LEU A 82 1.05 -5.37 -0.60
C LEU A 82 0.31 -5.93 0.62
N ALA A 83 0.29 -7.26 0.77
CA ALA A 83 -0.33 -7.91 1.91
C ALA A 83 0.40 -7.58 3.21
N GLU A 84 1.73 -7.51 3.18
CA GLU A 84 2.53 -7.14 4.34
C GLU A 84 2.34 -5.67 4.72
N LEU A 85 2.36 -4.76 3.75
CA LEU A 85 2.08 -3.34 3.98
C LEU A 85 0.68 -3.13 4.60
N LEU A 86 -0.34 -3.82 4.08
CA LEU A 86 -1.69 -3.77 4.65
C LEU A 86 -1.74 -4.32 6.08
N ARG A 87 -1.03 -5.42 6.35
CA ARG A 87 -0.96 -6.01 7.70
C ARG A 87 -0.33 -5.04 8.69
N LEU A 88 0.81 -4.47 8.35
CA LEU A 88 1.54 -3.49 9.18
C LEU A 88 0.69 -2.24 9.42
N TYR A 89 0.05 -1.72 8.36
CA TYR A 89 -0.85 -0.58 8.46
C TYR A 89 -1.96 -0.81 9.49
N ILE A 90 -2.61 -1.99 9.44
CA ILE A 90 -3.68 -2.34 10.40
C ILE A 90 -3.16 -2.43 11.84
N VAL A 91 -1.94 -2.94 12.03
CA VAL A 91 -1.32 -3.03 13.35
C VAL A 91 -1.08 -1.62 13.91
N HIS A 92 -0.38 -0.76 13.17
CA HIS A 92 -0.09 0.62 13.58
C HIS A 92 -1.36 1.43 13.81
N PHE A 93 -2.36 1.30 12.93
CA PHE A 93 -3.66 1.99 13.07
C PHE A 93 -4.40 1.61 14.35
N LYS A 94 -4.28 0.36 14.81
CA LYS A 94 -4.90 -0.10 16.07
C LYS A 94 -4.10 0.32 17.30
N MET A 95 -2.78 0.44 17.18
CA MET A 95 -1.92 0.87 18.29
C MET A 95 -2.14 2.34 18.62
N ASN A 96 -2.26 3.19 17.58
CA ASN A 96 -2.42 4.63 17.76
C ASN A 96 -3.86 5.04 18.19
N THR A 97 -4.84 4.13 18.17
CA THR A 97 -6.25 4.42 18.58
C THR A 97 -6.48 4.17 20.08
N ARG A 98 -5.45 3.81 20.85
CA ARG A 98 -5.54 3.45 22.27
C ARG A 98 -5.33 4.60 23.26
N ASP A 99 -5.35 5.84 22.79
CA ASP A 99 -5.30 7.04 23.64
C ASP A 99 -6.69 7.55 24.05
#